data_AF-A0A1V9UG46-F1
#
_entry.id   AF-A0A1V9UG46-F1
#
_cell.length_a   1.000
_cell.length_b   1.000
_cell.length_c   1.000
_cell.angle_alpha   90.00
_cell.angle_beta   90.00
_cell.angle_gamma   90.00
#
_symmetry.space_group_name_H-M   'P 1'
#
loop_
_entity.id
_entity.type
_entity.pdbx_description
1 polymer ?
#
loop_
_entity_poly.entity_id
_entity_poly.type
_entity_poly.pdbx_seq_one_letter_code
_entity_poly.pdbx_strand_id
1 'polypeptide(L)'
;MGYSRSTALTILNVAAGLLFGLVLEVPGFAVAAEAAPLPASALAFVQDRHLGESLGWLGYQVASRTVTFSTIVEAVGRTKAQEIVQDELQYLQPQYQQEWDRNLAEAYAASFTADELTALNVGDPPPEVANKFRARQRDVGMDMKGRSSELLKVYVSTALDNALKKAKP
;
A
#
# COMPACT_ATOMS: atom_id res chain seq x y z
N MET A 1 17.11 49.37 18.25
CA MET A 1 18.08 49.85 19.26
C MET A 1 18.24 48.76 20.31
N GLY A 2 19.47 48.32 20.62
CA GLY A 2 19.69 47.43 21.78
C GLY A 2 20.66 46.26 21.59
N TYR A 3 21.91 46.58 21.25
CA TYR A 3 23.17 45.91 21.64
C TYR A 3 23.31 44.37 21.68
N SER A 4 24.15 43.91 20.75
CA SER A 4 25.00 42.72 20.85
C SER A 4 25.99 42.81 22.01
N ARG A 5 26.27 41.68 22.68
CA ARG A 5 27.52 41.42 23.42
C ARG A 5 27.94 39.95 23.28
N SER A 6 28.91 39.74 22.40
CA SER A 6 29.88 38.64 22.43
C SER A 6 30.67 38.63 23.75
N THR A 7 31.12 37.46 24.22
CA THR A 7 32.54 37.21 24.53
C THR A 7 32.78 35.72 24.81
N ALA A 8 33.77 35.18 24.09
CA ALA A 8 34.38 33.88 24.27
C ALA A 8 35.22 33.79 25.56
N LEU A 9 35.38 32.58 26.11
CA LEU A 9 36.53 32.20 26.96
C LEU A 9 36.66 30.67 26.96
N THR A 10 37.51 30.11 26.11
CA THR A 10 38.92 29.71 26.37
C THR A 10 39.04 28.25 26.81
N ILE A 11 39.77 27.54 25.96
CA ILE A 11 40.25 26.16 26.02
C ILE A 11 41.13 25.94 27.25
N LEU A 12 41.02 24.79 27.91
CA LEU A 12 42.17 24.18 28.60
C LEU A 12 42.14 22.65 28.49
N ASN A 13 43.13 22.14 27.76
CA ASN A 13 43.55 20.74 27.71
C ASN A 13 44.23 20.35 29.03
N VAL A 14 43.85 19.22 29.63
CA VAL A 14 44.79 18.35 30.35
C VAL A 14 44.41 16.89 30.06
N ALA A 15 45.38 16.17 29.53
CA ALA A 15 45.33 14.76 29.21
C ALA A 15 45.73 13.87 30.41
N ALA A 16 45.52 12.57 30.21
CA ALA A 16 46.09 11.42 30.92
C ALA A 16 45.21 10.74 31.99
N GLY A 17 44.80 9.51 31.67
CA GLY A 17 44.15 8.59 32.60
C GLY A 17 43.64 7.34 31.88
N LEU A 18 44.55 6.51 31.38
CA LEU A 18 44.28 5.14 30.92
C LEU A 18 43.57 4.33 32.02
N LEU A 19 42.45 3.68 31.70
CA LEU A 19 42.11 2.33 32.18
C LEU A 19 40.75 1.85 31.64
N PHE A 20 40.81 0.73 30.90
CA PHE A 20 39.84 -0.38 30.92
C PHE A 20 38.37 -0.14 30.55
N GLY A 21 37.96 -0.66 29.39
CA GLY A 21 36.55 -0.87 29.08
C GLY A 21 36.28 -1.02 27.59
N LEU A 22 36.67 -2.16 27.00
CA LEU A 22 36.20 -2.58 25.68
C LEU A 22 34.70 -2.91 25.78
N VAL A 23 33.83 -1.90 25.60
CA VAL A 23 32.40 -2.14 25.37
C VAL A 23 32.24 -2.36 23.87
N LEU A 24 32.01 -3.61 23.49
CA LEU A 24 31.53 -3.98 22.17
C LEU A 24 30.13 -3.37 22.01
N GLU A 25 30.02 -2.27 21.26
CA GLU A 25 28.74 -1.79 20.75
C GLU A 25 28.22 -2.82 19.75
N VAL A 26 27.35 -3.71 20.24
CA VAL A 26 26.53 -4.57 19.40
C VAL A 26 25.64 -3.64 18.57
N PRO A 27 25.65 -3.70 17.22
CA PRO A 27 24.70 -2.94 16.43
C PRO A 27 23.31 -3.41 16.82
N GLY A 28 22.52 -2.49 17.36
CA GLY A 28 21.11 -2.72 17.64
C GLY A 28 20.44 -3.15 16.35
N PHE A 29 20.18 -4.45 16.22
CA PHE A 29 19.23 -4.95 15.26
C PHE A 29 17.92 -4.24 15.56
N ALA A 30 17.54 -3.31 14.69
CA ALA A 30 16.21 -2.78 14.64
C ALA A 30 15.28 -3.98 14.61
N VAL A 31 14.53 -4.18 15.70
CA VAL A 31 13.44 -5.14 15.74
C VAL A 31 12.52 -4.72 14.61
N ALA A 32 12.50 -5.50 13.53
CA ALA A 32 11.43 -5.43 12.55
C ALA A 32 10.15 -5.55 13.39
N ALA A 33 9.35 -4.49 13.41
CA ALA A 33 8.03 -4.56 14.01
C ALA A 33 7.31 -5.69 13.30
N GLU A 34 7.21 -6.83 13.96
CA GLU A 34 6.48 -7.99 13.47
C GLU A 34 5.06 -7.50 13.28
N ALA A 35 4.66 -7.31 12.02
CA ALA A 35 3.30 -6.92 11.71
C ALA A 35 2.40 -7.95 12.38
N ALA A 36 1.56 -7.49 13.33
CA ALA A 36 0.69 -8.38 14.09
C ALA A 36 -0.04 -9.33 13.12
N PRO A 37 -0.13 -10.62 13.44
CA PRO A 37 -0.72 -11.60 12.52
C PRO A 37 -2.13 -11.13 12.15
N LEU A 38 -2.38 -11.05 10.84
CA LEU A 38 -3.68 -10.61 10.35
C LEU A 38 -4.77 -11.55 10.84
N PRO A 39 -5.91 -11.04 11.32
CA PRO A 39 -7.01 -11.89 11.69
C PRO A 39 -7.39 -12.75 10.47
N ALA A 40 -7.36 -14.07 10.63
CA ALA A 40 -7.75 -15.00 9.55
C ALA A 40 -9.15 -14.68 9.00
N SER A 41 -10.04 -14.15 9.86
CA SER A 41 -11.38 -13.69 9.50
C SER A 41 -11.39 -12.49 8.55
N ALA A 42 -10.39 -11.61 8.58
CA ALA A 42 -10.33 -10.45 7.69
C ALA A 42 -9.93 -10.85 6.27
N LEU A 43 -8.96 -11.77 6.14
CA LEU A 43 -8.59 -12.29 4.84
C LEU A 43 -9.71 -13.15 4.24
N ALA A 44 -10.33 -14.03 5.04
CA ALA A 44 -11.49 -14.80 4.63
C ALA A 44 -12.64 -13.89 4.17
N PHE A 45 -12.94 -12.81 4.91
CA PHE A 45 -13.95 -11.83 4.52
C PHE A 45 -13.67 -11.20 3.15
N VAL A 46 -12.41 -10.83 2.84
CA VAL A 46 -12.04 -10.28 1.54
C VAL A 46 -12.21 -11.29 0.41
N GLN A 47 -11.81 -12.53 0.65
CA GLN A 47 -11.85 -13.62 -0.33
C GLN A 47 -13.28 -14.08 -0.61
N ASP A 48 -14.07 -14.38 0.42
CA ASP A 48 -15.44 -14.89 0.30
C ASP A 48 -16.38 -13.85 -0.32
N ARG A 49 -16.09 -12.57 -0.11
CA ARG A 49 -16.86 -11.45 -0.67
C ARG A 49 -16.28 -10.93 -1.99
N HIS A 50 -15.23 -11.56 -2.52
CA HIS A 50 -14.59 -11.20 -3.78
C HIS A 50 -14.14 -9.72 -3.86
N LEU A 51 -13.81 -9.10 -2.71
CA LEU A 51 -13.46 -7.68 -2.66
C LEU A 51 -12.13 -7.39 -3.36
N GLY A 52 -11.26 -8.41 -3.40
CA GLY A 52 -9.98 -8.42 -4.10
C GLY A 52 -10.07 -8.25 -5.62
N GLU A 53 -11.18 -8.66 -6.24
CA GLU A 53 -11.37 -8.60 -7.70
C GLU A 53 -11.39 -7.15 -8.23
N SER A 54 -11.44 -6.19 -7.32
CA SER A 54 -11.36 -4.77 -7.64
C SER A 54 -10.04 -4.31 -8.26
N LEU A 55 -8.95 -5.07 -8.08
CA LEU A 55 -7.61 -4.70 -8.53
C LEU A 55 -7.54 -4.44 -10.04
N GLY A 56 -8.08 -5.34 -10.87
CA GLY A 56 -7.98 -5.23 -12.33
C GLY A 56 -8.69 -3.98 -12.88
N TRP A 57 -9.93 -3.72 -12.44
CA TRP A 57 -10.68 -2.55 -12.92
C TRP A 57 -10.08 -1.24 -12.40
N LEU A 58 -9.61 -1.20 -11.16
CA LEU A 58 -8.92 -0.03 -10.60
C LEU A 58 -7.63 0.25 -11.34
N GLY A 59 -6.85 -0.80 -11.62
CA GLY A 59 -5.64 -0.72 -12.43
C GLY A 59 -5.91 -0.08 -13.78
N TYR A 60 -6.97 -0.53 -14.48
CA TYR A 60 -7.37 0.05 -15.76
C TYR A 60 -7.86 1.50 -15.65
N GLN A 61 -8.63 1.84 -14.61
CA GLN A 61 -9.07 3.22 -14.37
C GLN A 61 -7.89 4.18 -14.15
N VAL A 62 -6.86 3.74 -13.44
CA VAL A 62 -5.62 4.53 -13.27
C VAL A 62 -4.85 4.58 -14.59
N ALA A 63 -4.65 3.44 -15.25
CA ALA A 63 -3.89 3.33 -16.50
C ALA A 63 -4.45 4.25 -17.60
N SER A 64 -5.76 4.22 -17.80
CA SER A 64 -6.46 4.99 -18.85
C SER A 64 -6.38 6.52 -18.71
N ARG A 65 -5.91 7.02 -17.56
CA ARG A 65 -5.72 8.45 -17.29
C ARG A 65 -4.27 8.91 -17.46
N THR A 66 -3.37 8.01 -17.86
CA THR A 66 -1.95 8.31 -18.02
C THR A 66 -1.62 8.76 -19.44
N VAL A 67 -0.52 9.53 -19.56
CA VAL A 67 0.04 9.91 -20.87
C VAL A 67 0.50 8.68 -21.64
N THR A 68 1.07 7.67 -20.97
CA THR A 68 1.49 6.41 -21.61
C THR A 68 0.33 5.72 -22.32
N PHE A 69 -0.85 5.69 -21.70
CA PHE A 69 -2.05 5.16 -22.36
C PHE A 69 -2.42 5.98 -23.60
N SER A 70 -2.39 7.31 -23.54
CA SER A 70 -2.61 8.16 -24.70
C SER A 70 -1.62 7.88 -25.84
N THR A 71 -0.34 7.67 -25.53
CA THR A 71 0.68 7.29 -26.52
C THR A 71 0.38 5.94 -27.18
N ILE A 72 -0.09 4.95 -26.40
CA ILE A 72 -0.52 3.66 -26.95
C ILE A 72 -1.72 3.85 -27.89
N VAL A 73 -2.69 4.67 -27.49
CA VAL A 73 -3.87 5.00 -28.31
C VAL A 73 -3.46 5.65 -29.63
N GLU A 74 -2.49 6.55 -29.63
CA GLU A 74 -1.97 7.17 -30.86
C GLU A 74 -1.29 6.16 -31.79
N ALA A 75 -0.62 5.14 -31.24
CA ALA A 75 0.10 4.13 -32.02
C ALA A 75 -0.84 3.09 -32.66
N VAL A 76 -1.85 2.61 -31.93
CA VAL A 76 -2.66 1.44 -32.36
C VAL A 76 -4.17 1.69 -32.40
N GLY A 77 -4.62 2.91 -32.06
CA GLY A 77 -6.03 3.25 -31.92
C GLY A 77 -6.61 2.82 -30.57
N ARG A 78 -7.75 3.44 -30.19
CA ARG A 78 -8.31 3.31 -28.84
C ARG A 78 -8.71 1.89 -28.49
N THR A 79 -9.46 1.20 -29.34
CA THR A 79 -9.94 -0.17 -29.05
C THR A 79 -8.77 -1.10 -28.81
N LYS A 80 -7.73 -1.05 -29.66
CA LYS A 80 -6.58 -1.93 -29.52
C LYS A 80 -5.74 -1.58 -28.29
N ALA A 81 -5.60 -0.30 -27.96
CA ALA A 81 -4.93 0.14 -26.74
C ALA A 81 -5.62 -0.40 -25.48
N GLN A 82 -6.96 -0.39 -25.46
CA GLN A 82 -7.74 -0.93 -24.34
C GLN A 82 -7.51 -2.42 -24.18
N GLU A 83 -7.60 -3.19 -25.26
CA GLU A 83 -7.32 -4.64 -25.26
C GLU A 83 -5.93 -4.93 -24.71
N ILE A 84 -4.88 -4.33 -25.29
CA ILE A 84 -3.50 -4.60 -24.89
C ILE A 84 -3.28 -4.29 -23.40
N VAL A 85 -3.79 -3.16 -22.92
CA VAL A 85 -3.60 -2.76 -21.52
C VAL A 85 -4.40 -3.64 -20.56
N GLN A 86 -5.63 -4.01 -20.93
CA GLN A 86 -6.44 -4.94 -20.12
C GLN A 86 -5.80 -6.33 -20.06
N ASP A 87 -5.29 -6.83 -21.19
CA ASP A 87 -4.58 -8.11 -21.25
C ASP A 87 -3.34 -8.11 -20.35
N GLU A 88 -2.54 -7.03 -20.37
CA GLU A 88 -1.37 -6.89 -19.49
C GLU A 88 -1.76 -6.81 -18.01
N LEU A 89 -2.79 -6.03 -17.69
CA LEU A 89 -3.29 -5.95 -16.31
C LEU A 89 -3.77 -7.31 -15.83
N GLN A 90 -4.54 -8.04 -16.64
CA GLN A 90 -5.04 -9.37 -16.32
C GLN A 90 -3.89 -10.38 -16.17
N TYR A 91 -2.90 -10.34 -17.06
CA TYR A 91 -1.73 -11.21 -17.01
C TYR A 91 -0.91 -10.99 -15.73
N LEU A 92 -0.73 -9.74 -15.32
CA LEU A 92 0.04 -9.38 -14.13
C LEU A 92 -0.75 -9.57 -12.82
N GLN A 93 -2.09 -9.46 -12.85
CA GLN A 93 -2.93 -9.45 -11.66
C GLN A 93 -2.61 -10.55 -10.63
N PRO A 94 -2.40 -11.84 -11.00
CA PRO A 94 -2.10 -12.88 -10.03
C PRO A 94 -0.85 -12.62 -9.18
N GLN A 95 0.13 -11.87 -9.70
CA GLN A 95 1.38 -11.55 -8.98
C GLN A 95 1.16 -10.49 -7.89
N TYR A 96 0.13 -9.66 -8.04
CA TYR A 96 -0.17 -8.54 -7.13
C TYR A 96 -1.39 -8.83 -6.25
N GLN A 97 -2.22 -9.83 -6.61
CA GLN A 97 -3.48 -10.13 -5.94
C GLN A 97 -3.31 -10.45 -4.45
N GLN A 98 -2.29 -11.24 -4.09
CA GLN A 98 -2.08 -11.63 -2.70
C GLN A 98 -1.82 -10.42 -1.79
N GLU A 99 -0.92 -9.52 -2.22
CA GLU A 99 -0.58 -8.32 -1.46
C GLU A 99 -1.78 -7.34 -1.41
N TRP A 100 -2.52 -7.25 -2.51
CA TRP A 100 -3.74 -6.44 -2.60
C TRP A 100 -4.82 -6.92 -1.62
N ASP A 101 -5.10 -8.22 -1.61
CA ASP A 101 -6.07 -8.85 -0.70
C ASP A 101 -5.64 -8.69 0.76
N ARG A 102 -4.34 -8.80 1.02
CA ARG A 102 -3.77 -8.55 2.35
C ARG A 102 -4.01 -7.12 2.81
N ASN A 103 -3.75 -6.14 1.96
CA ASN A 103 -3.98 -4.73 2.28
C ASN A 103 -5.47 -4.42 2.47
N LEU A 104 -6.37 -5.06 1.71
CA LEU A 104 -7.82 -4.96 1.93
C LEU A 104 -8.19 -5.54 3.30
N ALA A 105 -7.68 -6.72 3.63
CA ALA A 105 -7.96 -7.38 4.90
C ALA A 105 -7.49 -6.52 6.08
N GLU A 106 -6.29 -5.93 5.97
CA GLU A 106 -5.77 -4.97 6.94
C GLU A 106 -6.66 -3.73 7.10
N ALA A 107 -7.14 -3.16 6.00
CA ALA A 107 -8.02 -2.00 6.03
C ALA A 107 -9.37 -2.31 6.71
N TYR A 108 -9.91 -3.50 6.50
CA TYR A 108 -11.09 -3.97 7.23
C TYR A 108 -10.78 -4.26 8.70
N ALA A 109 -9.67 -4.93 9.01
CA ALA A 109 -9.26 -5.23 10.38
C ALA A 109 -9.00 -3.97 11.24
N ALA A 110 -8.65 -2.84 10.62
CA ALA A 110 -8.51 -1.56 11.30
C ALA A 110 -9.87 -0.97 11.78
N SER A 111 -10.98 -1.37 11.15
CA SER A 111 -12.32 -0.81 11.43
C SER A 111 -13.28 -1.80 12.09
N PHE A 112 -13.01 -3.09 12.00
CA PHE A 112 -13.90 -4.17 12.44
C PHE A 112 -13.16 -5.23 13.25
N THR A 113 -13.87 -5.82 14.21
CA THR A 113 -13.40 -7.00 14.93
C THR A 113 -13.56 -8.26 14.08
N ALA A 114 -12.89 -9.35 14.48
CA ALA A 114 -13.04 -10.64 13.83
C ALA A 114 -14.49 -11.16 13.81
N ASP A 115 -15.23 -10.96 14.90
CA ASP A 115 -16.63 -11.38 15.02
C ASP A 115 -17.55 -10.54 14.12
N GLU A 116 -17.30 -9.23 14.03
CA GLU A 116 -18.05 -8.35 13.13
C GLU A 116 -17.83 -8.73 11.66
N LEU A 117 -16.59 -9.03 11.26
CA LEU A 117 -16.27 -9.47 9.89
C LEU A 117 -16.90 -10.83 9.58
N THR A 118 -16.92 -11.74 10.56
CA THR A 118 -17.60 -13.04 10.42
C THR A 118 -19.10 -12.86 10.24
N ALA A 119 -19.74 -12.01 11.06
CA ALA A 119 -21.17 -11.71 10.95
C ALA A 119 -21.53 -11.06 9.61
N LEU A 120 -20.68 -10.16 9.10
CA LEU A 120 -20.85 -9.55 7.78
C LEU A 120 -20.73 -10.57 6.64
N ASN A 121 -19.93 -11.61 6.80
CA ASN A 121 -19.73 -12.64 5.79
C ASN A 121 -20.94 -13.57 5.66
N VAL A 122 -21.63 -13.88 6.76
CA VAL A 122 -22.82 -14.76 6.81
C VAL A 122 -24.04 -14.14 6.13
N GLY A 123 -24.02 -12.83 5.85
CA GLY A 123 -25.03 -12.14 5.02
C GLY A 123 -26.26 -11.62 5.76
N ASP A 124 -26.40 -11.93 7.05
CA ASP A 124 -27.42 -11.37 7.95
C ASP A 124 -26.78 -10.80 9.23
N PRO A 125 -25.96 -9.73 9.11
CA PRO A 125 -25.30 -9.13 10.25
C PRO A 125 -26.32 -8.41 11.16
N PRO A 126 -26.10 -8.39 12.48
CA PRO A 126 -26.91 -7.58 13.39
C PRO A 126 -27.02 -6.11 12.93
N PRO A 127 -28.15 -5.41 13.18
CA PRO A 127 -28.36 -4.06 12.68
C PRO A 127 -27.24 -3.08 13.02
N GLU A 128 -26.65 -3.19 14.21
CA GLU A 128 -25.50 -2.40 14.65
C GLU A 128 -24.26 -2.65 13.80
N VAL A 129 -23.97 -3.91 13.46
CA VAL A 129 -22.84 -4.30 12.61
C VAL A 129 -23.09 -3.83 11.16
N ALA A 130 -24.30 -4.00 10.65
CA ALA A 130 -24.70 -3.51 9.33
C ALA A 130 -24.58 -1.98 9.20
N ASN A 131 -25.02 -1.25 10.23
CA ASN A 131 -24.94 0.21 10.27
C ASN A 131 -23.49 0.69 10.38
N LYS A 132 -22.68 0.03 11.21
CA LYS A 132 -21.24 0.27 11.27
C LYS A 132 -20.57 0.01 9.92
N PHE A 133 -20.93 -1.08 9.25
CA PHE A 133 -20.37 -1.42 7.94
C PHE A 133 -20.60 -0.31 6.91
N ARG A 134 -21.82 0.21 6.82
CA ARG A 134 -22.16 1.35 5.94
C ARG A 134 -21.39 2.62 6.34
N ALA A 135 -21.32 2.93 7.63
CA ALA A 135 -20.67 4.14 8.13
C ALA A 135 -19.15 4.15 7.90
N ARG A 136 -18.51 2.97 7.92
CA ARG A 136 -17.04 2.84 7.83
C ARG A 136 -16.50 2.62 6.43
N GLN A 137 -17.34 2.45 5.40
CA GLN A 137 -16.88 2.21 4.02
C GLN A 137 -15.86 3.26 3.53
N ARG A 138 -16.13 4.53 3.82
CA ARG A 138 -15.24 5.63 3.43
C ARG A 138 -13.89 5.54 4.15
N ASP A 139 -13.89 5.20 5.43
CA ASP A 139 -12.67 5.10 6.23
C ASP A 139 -11.82 3.91 5.77
N VAL A 140 -12.44 2.75 5.52
CA VAL A 140 -11.79 1.57 4.92
C VAL A 140 -11.20 1.90 3.56
N GLY A 141 -11.95 2.61 2.70
CA GLY A 141 -11.46 3.02 1.38
C GLY A 141 -10.26 3.97 1.43
N MET A 142 -10.23 4.89 2.41
CA MET A 142 -9.08 5.78 2.62
C MET A 142 -7.86 5.00 3.13
N ASP A 143 -8.06 4.08 4.08
CA ASP A 143 -6.97 3.25 4.62
C ASP A 143 -6.39 2.33 3.53
N MET A 144 -7.27 1.67 2.76
CA MET A 144 -6.88 0.84 1.62
C MET A 144 -6.07 1.64 0.59
N LYS A 145 -6.49 2.87 0.28
CA LYS A 145 -5.73 3.77 -0.61
C LYS A 145 -4.34 4.06 -0.05
N GLY A 146 -4.23 4.30 1.26
CA GLY A 146 -2.94 4.51 1.94
C GLY A 146 -2.02 3.31 1.78
N ARG A 147 -2.51 2.11 2.12
CA ARG A 147 -1.75 0.85 2.08
C ARG A 147 -1.34 0.42 0.68
N SER A 148 -2.20 0.64 -0.31
CA SER A 148 -2.04 0.04 -1.64
C SER A 148 -1.63 1.01 -2.75
N SER A 149 -1.39 2.28 -2.44
CA SER A 149 -1.03 3.29 -3.44
C SER A 149 0.23 2.93 -4.24
N GLU A 150 1.32 2.54 -3.57
CA GLU A 150 2.55 2.14 -4.24
C GLU A 150 2.41 0.80 -4.96
N LEU A 151 1.69 -0.18 -4.37
CA LEU A 151 1.40 -1.45 -5.03
C LEU A 151 0.66 -1.23 -6.36
N LEU A 152 -0.41 -0.42 -6.33
CA LEU A 152 -1.21 -0.10 -7.50
C LEU A 152 -0.39 0.65 -8.56
N LYS A 153 0.49 1.56 -8.13
CA LYS A 153 1.40 2.28 -9.02
C LYS A 153 2.37 1.33 -9.73
N VAL A 154 3.02 0.42 -9.00
CA VAL A 154 3.95 -0.56 -9.60
C VAL A 154 3.21 -1.47 -10.57
N TYR A 155 2.07 -2.02 -10.16
CA TYR A 155 1.21 -2.86 -11.01
C TYR A 155 0.82 -2.16 -12.32
N VAL A 156 0.30 -0.92 -12.23
CA VAL A 156 -0.14 -0.16 -13.40
C VAL A 156 1.03 0.28 -14.29
N SER A 157 2.13 0.75 -13.71
CA SER A 157 3.31 1.15 -14.49
C SER A 157 3.89 -0.02 -15.27
N THR A 158 3.99 -1.20 -14.64
CA THR A 158 4.49 -2.42 -15.30
C THR A 158 3.58 -2.83 -16.45
N ALA A 159 2.26 -2.81 -16.26
CA ALA A 159 1.30 -3.12 -17.32
C ALA A 159 1.39 -2.13 -18.50
N LEU A 160 1.49 -0.83 -18.22
CA LEU A 160 1.63 0.21 -19.24
C LEU A 160 2.95 0.09 -20.01
N ASP A 161 4.06 -0.21 -19.34
CA ASP A 161 5.36 -0.38 -19.97
C ASP A 161 5.38 -1.59 -20.92
N ASN A 162 4.77 -2.71 -20.52
CA ASN A 162 4.62 -3.87 -21.38
C ASN A 162 3.68 -3.59 -22.56
N ALA A 163 2.55 -2.94 -22.30
CA ALA A 163 1.60 -2.55 -23.33
C ALA A 163 2.22 -1.61 -24.36
N LEU A 164 3.04 -0.65 -23.92
CA LEU A 164 3.75 0.27 -24.81
C LEU A 164 4.76 -0.47 -25.69
N LYS A 165 5.46 -1.48 -25.18
CA LYS A 165 6.35 -2.33 -25.99
C LYS A 165 5.57 -3.10 -27.05
N LYS A 166 4.37 -3.60 -26.71
CA LYS A 166 3.49 -4.33 -27.63
C LYS A 166 2.82 -3.45 -28.69
N ALA A 167 2.65 -2.16 -28.38
CA ALA A 167 2.03 -1.19 -29.29
C ALA A 167 3.02 -0.57 -30.28
N LYS A 168 4.32 -0.71 -30.04
CA LYS A 168 5.36 -0.27 -30.97
C LYS A 168 5.53 -1.33 -32.07
N PRO A 169 5.62 -0.92 -33.35
CA PRO A 169 5.91 -1.81 -34.46
C PRO A 169 7.34 -2.37 -34.42
#